data_AF-A0A1B8P539-F1
#
_entry.id   AF-A0A1B8P539-F1
#
_cell.length_a   1.000
_cell.length_b   1.000
_cell.length_c   1.000
_cell.angle_alpha   90.00
_cell.angle_beta   90.00
_cell.angle_gamma   90.00
#
_symmetry.space_group_name_H-M   'P 1'
#
loop_
_entity.id
_entity.type
_entity.pdbx_description
1 polymer ?
#
loop_
_entity_poly.entity_id
_entity_poly.type
_entity_poly.pdbx_seq_one_letter_code
_entity_poly.pdbx_strand_id
1 'polypeptide(L)'
;MPFDDVAAPYAKDIARLSSGFGLAADAAMASLGSKLKQREMLSARLGDVLSNLYLASMLLKQWHEGDRVEGEEALLHYAARLLLGRAEQAFVELFENLPNRALGRTLRLIVMPLGRRWSRPQDDLSRAIAQSVSRDSALRHKLTANTWDTNDGPQDNPLARYNALLATQERAEALYRTVGKAHAKGEIPAEALHPEQQVEAAFAAGLISEEDATFMRQREAEVLDMLTVDDFEYDAFVTDKSKVLRHHPA
;
A
#
# COMPACT_ATOMS: atom_id res chain seq x y z
N MET A 1 -20.32 12.65 20.00
CA MET A 1 -19.95 11.72 18.90
C MET A 1 -19.23 10.56 19.54
N PRO A 2 -19.54 9.29 19.21
CA PRO A 2 -18.93 8.11 19.84
C PRO A 2 -17.48 7.83 19.40
N PHE A 3 -16.90 8.69 18.55
CA PHE A 3 -15.56 8.52 18.00
C PHE A 3 -14.51 9.27 18.82
N ASP A 4 -13.32 8.68 18.93
CA ASP A 4 -12.14 9.30 19.55
C ASP A 4 -11.65 10.54 18.79
N ASP A 5 -10.66 11.23 19.35
CA ASP A 5 -10.12 12.47 18.78
C ASP A 5 -9.50 12.28 17.38
N VAL A 6 -8.99 11.09 17.10
CA VAL A 6 -8.39 10.73 15.80
C VAL A 6 -9.47 10.61 14.71
N ALA A 7 -10.57 9.92 15.00
CA ALA A 7 -11.64 9.65 14.05
C ALA A 7 -12.72 10.75 14.00
N ALA A 8 -12.89 11.52 15.08
CA ALA A 8 -13.95 12.52 15.19
C ALA A 8 -13.98 13.57 14.06
N PRO A 9 -12.86 14.11 13.55
CA PRO A 9 -12.87 15.04 12.42
C PRO A 9 -13.45 14.41 11.15
N TYR A 10 -13.08 13.17 10.86
CA TYR A 10 -13.56 12.43 9.69
C TYR A 10 -15.04 12.08 9.83
N ALA A 11 -15.49 11.65 11.01
CA ALA A 11 -16.90 11.36 11.28
C ALA A 11 -17.80 12.59 11.08
N LYS A 12 -17.34 13.77 11.53
CA LYS A 12 -18.06 15.04 11.32
C LYS A 12 -18.24 15.35 9.84
N ASP A 13 -17.20 15.17 9.03
CA ASP A 13 -17.26 15.45 7.61
C ASP A 13 -18.04 14.40 6.82
N ILE A 14 -17.95 13.12 7.18
CA ILE A 14 -18.81 12.08 6.60
C ILE A 14 -20.29 12.39 6.86
N ALA A 15 -20.65 12.76 8.09
CA ALA A 15 -22.02 13.16 8.42
C ALA A 15 -22.47 14.37 7.60
N ARG A 16 -21.65 15.43 7.54
CA ARG A 16 -21.91 16.63 6.74
C ARG A 16 -22.14 16.30 5.26
N LEU A 17 -21.24 15.52 4.66
CA LEU A 17 -21.32 15.14 3.25
C LEU A 17 -22.48 14.18 2.99
N SER A 18 -22.83 13.29 3.93
CA SER A 18 -23.99 12.40 3.82
C SER A 18 -25.30 13.17 3.82
N SER A 19 -25.44 14.18 4.68
CA SER A 19 -26.59 15.10 4.64
C SER A 19 -26.65 15.87 3.32
N GLY A 20 -25.50 16.36 2.84
CA GLY A 20 -25.39 17.01 1.54
C GLY A 20 -25.74 16.10 0.36
N PHE A 21 -25.38 14.82 0.44
CA PHE A 21 -25.73 13.81 -0.55
C PHE A 21 -27.24 13.59 -0.60
N GLY A 22 -27.90 13.43 0.56
CA GLY A 22 -29.36 13.31 0.63
C GLY A 22 -30.06 14.47 -0.08
N LEU A 23 -29.68 15.71 0.24
CA LEU A 23 -30.22 16.90 -0.43
C LEU A 23 -29.95 16.88 -1.94
N ALA A 24 -28.73 16.56 -2.37
CA ALA A 24 -28.36 16.54 -3.78
C ALA A 24 -29.12 15.44 -4.56
N ALA A 25 -29.32 14.27 -3.94
CA ALA A 25 -30.05 13.16 -4.54
C ALA A 25 -31.53 13.52 -4.70
N ASP A 26 -32.16 14.07 -3.65
CA ASP A 26 -33.56 14.52 -3.69
C ASP A 26 -33.76 15.62 -4.72
N ALA A 27 -32.86 16.61 -4.78
CA ALA A 27 -32.91 17.68 -5.77
C ALA A 27 -32.73 17.16 -7.20
N ALA A 28 -31.83 16.20 -7.41
CA ALA A 28 -31.63 15.55 -8.71
C ALA A 28 -32.87 14.75 -9.13
N MET A 29 -33.46 13.98 -8.21
CA MET A 29 -34.69 13.23 -8.45
C MET A 29 -35.88 14.14 -8.72
N ALA A 30 -36.05 15.22 -7.96
CA ALA A 30 -37.11 16.21 -8.18
C ALA A 30 -36.95 16.95 -9.51
N SER A 31 -35.71 17.31 -9.90
CA SER A 31 -35.46 18.05 -11.13
C SER A 31 -35.50 17.20 -12.40
N LEU A 32 -35.05 15.94 -12.35
CA LEU A 32 -34.95 15.08 -13.54
C LEU A 32 -36.02 13.98 -13.58
N GLY A 33 -36.58 13.59 -12.43
CA GLY A 33 -37.56 12.51 -12.33
C GLY A 33 -37.09 11.21 -13.00
N SER A 34 -37.94 10.63 -13.83
CA SER A 34 -37.65 9.41 -14.60
C SER A 34 -36.50 9.57 -15.60
N LYS A 35 -36.16 10.80 -16.03
CA LYS A 35 -35.04 11.07 -16.95
C LYS A 35 -33.68 10.91 -16.27
N LEU A 36 -33.63 10.82 -14.94
CA LEU A 36 -32.39 10.54 -14.21
C LEU A 36 -31.82 9.16 -14.59
N LYS A 37 -32.70 8.15 -14.75
CA LYS A 37 -32.30 6.80 -15.20
C LYS A 37 -31.72 6.79 -16.61
N GLN A 38 -32.13 7.73 -17.47
CA GLN A 38 -31.60 7.90 -18.83
C GLN A 38 -30.29 8.71 -18.85
N ARG A 39 -29.93 9.37 -17.74
CA ARG A 39 -28.72 10.18 -17.58
C ARG A 39 -27.68 9.40 -16.78
N GLU A 40 -27.22 8.30 -17.37
CA GLU A 40 -26.30 7.33 -16.75
C GLU A 40 -25.09 8.00 -16.10
N MET A 41 -24.49 9.00 -16.75
CA MET A 41 -23.35 9.73 -16.23
C MET A 41 -23.66 10.53 -14.94
N LEU A 42 -24.88 11.03 -14.74
CA LEU A 42 -25.27 11.72 -13.50
C LEU A 42 -25.52 10.71 -12.38
N SER A 43 -26.17 9.59 -12.72
CA SER A 43 -26.38 8.49 -11.78
C SER A 43 -25.05 7.89 -11.33
N ALA A 44 -24.07 7.76 -12.23
CA ALA A 44 -22.73 7.30 -11.91
C ALA A 44 -22.05 8.20 -10.88
N ARG A 45 -22.09 9.53 -11.06
CA ARG A 45 -21.51 10.49 -10.10
C ARG A 45 -22.19 10.47 -8.73
N LEU A 46 -23.52 10.29 -8.68
CA LEU A 46 -24.22 10.05 -7.42
C LEU A 46 -23.75 8.74 -6.75
N GLY A 47 -23.54 7.70 -7.55
CA GLY A 47 -22.93 6.44 -7.11
C GLY A 47 -21.51 6.61 -6.59
N ASP A 48 -20.68 7.45 -7.22
CA ASP A 48 -19.32 7.76 -6.76
C ASP A 48 -19.34 8.48 -5.41
N VAL A 49 -20.24 9.45 -5.20
CA VAL A 49 -20.40 10.08 -3.87
C VAL A 49 -20.80 9.03 -2.84
N LEU A 50 -21.85 8.25 -3.13
CA LEU A 50 -22.39 7.26 -2.19
C LEU A 50 -21.38 6.19 -1.83
N SER A 51 -20.68 5.62 -2.82
CA SER A 51 -19.68 4.57 -2.61
C SER A 51 -18.52 5.04 -1.74
N ASN A 52 -18.00 6.26 -1.98
CA ASN A 52 -16.92 6.80 -1.15
C ASN A 52 -17.39 7.07 0.29
N LEU A 53 -18.62 7.59 0.49
CA LEU A 53 -19.17 7.81 1.83
C LEU A 53 -19.45 6.49 2.57
N TYR A 54 -19.92 5.47 1.85
CA TYR A 54 -20.12 4.13 2.38
C TYR A 54 -18.80 3.51 2.86
N LEU A 55 -17.77 3.52 1.99
CA LEU A 55 -16.43 3.04 2.35
C LEU A 55 -15.82 3.83 3.52
N ALA A 56 -16.01 5.15 3.54
CA ALA A 56 -15.52 5.99 4.63
C ALA A 56 -16.24 5.66 5.96
N SER A 57 -17.53 5.32 5.91
CA SER A 57 -18.29 4.87 7.08
C SER A 57 -17.83 3.50 7.57
N MET A 58 -17.55 2.57 6.65
CA MET A 58 -16.97 1.25 6.99
C MET A 58 -15.58 1.39 7.60
N LEU A 59 -14.76 2.30 7.09
CA LEU A 59 -13.45 2.63 7.67
C LEU A 59 -13.59 3.11 9.12
N LEU A 60 -14.52 4.01 9.41
CA LEU A 60 -14.78 4.47 10.77
C LEU A 60 -15.32 3.37 11.69
N LYS A 61 -16.22 2.53 11.18
CA LYS A 61 -16.73 1.37 11.90
C LYS A 61 -15.58 0.44 12.29
N GLN A 62 -14.71 0.10 11.33
CA GLN A 62 -13.55 -0.75 11.56
C GLN A 62 -12.58 -0.13 12.59
N TRP A 63 -12.35 1.18 12.53
CA TRP A 63 -11.51 1.88 13.51
C TRP A 63 -12.11 1.90 14.92
N HIS A 64 -13.44 2.00 15.02
CA HIS A 64 -14.13 2.09 16.29
C HIS A 64 -14.32 0.73 16.97
N GLU A 65 -14.64 -0.30 16.19
CA GLU A 65 -14.95 -1.65 16.70
C GLU A 65 -13.74 -2.61 16.67
N GLY A 66 -12.74 -2.34 15.84
CA GLY A 66 -11.60 -3.25 15.64
C GLY A 66 -10.47 -3.06 16.66
N ASP A 67 -9.74 -4.14 16.89
CA ASP A 67 -8.55 -4.14 17.76
C ASP A 67 -7.39 -3.43 17.08
N ARG A 68 -6.98 -2.29 17.63
CA ARG A 68 -5.98 -1.43 16.99
C ARG A 68 -4.57 -1.96 17.19
N VAL A 69 -3.77 -1.86 16.15
CA VAL A 69 -2.33 -2.16 16.21
C VAL A 69 -1.50 -0.94 15.85
N GLU A 70 -0.24 -0.95 16.25
CA GLU A 70 0.71 0.10 15.91
C GLU A 70 0.77 0.33 14.38
N GLY A 71 0.73 1.60 13.96
CA GLY A 71 0.77 1.99 12.55
C GLY A 71 -0.60 2.11 11.86
N GLU A 72 -1.70 1.65 12.46
CA GLU A 72 -3.04 1.75 11.83
C GLU A 72 -3.59 3.17 11.73
N GLU A 73 -3.17 4.08 12.60
CA GLU A 73 -3.59 5.49 12.54
C GLU A 73 -3.22 6.13 11.20
N ALA A 74 -2.01 5.82 10.68
CA ALA A 74 -1.57 6.31 9.39
C ALA A 74 -2.47 5.78 8.25
N LEU A 75 -2.90 4.52 8.32
CA LEU A 75 -3.87 3.94 7.38
C LEU A 75 -5.23 4.64 7.46
N LEU A 76 -5.75 4.88 8.67
CA LEU A 76 -7.01 5.60 8.86
C LEU A 76 -6.93 6.98 8.19
N HIS A 77 -5.89 7.76 8.50
CA HIS A 77 -5.70 9.09 7.94
C HIS A 77 -5.58 9.07 6.42
N TYR A 78 -4.79 8.15 5.88
CA TYR A 78 -4.63 8.01 4.44
C TYR A 78 -5.95 7.68 3.76
N ALA A 79 -6.63 6.63 4.22
CA ALA A 79 -7.87 6.15 3.62
C ALA A 79 -9.01 7.18 3.76
N ALA A 80 -9.16 7.80 4.94
CA ALA A 80 -10.21 8.80 5.16
C ALA A 80 -10.01 10.03 4.27
N ARG A 81 -8.78 10.56 4.17
CA ARG A 81 -8.47 11.68 3.26
C ARG A 81 -8.72 11.33 1.80
N LEU A 82 -8.33 10.13 1.38
CA LEU A 82 -8.56 9.66 0.01
C LEU A 82 -10.05 9.57 -0.32
N LEU A 83 -10.83 8.90 0.54
CA LEU A 83 -12.26 8.67 0.33
C LEU A 83 -13.05 9.98 0.40
N LEU A 84 -12.76 10.85 1.37
CA LEU A 84 -13.42 12.15 1.48
C LEU A 84 -13.07 13.08 0.33
N GLY A 85 -11.80 13.12 -0.10
CA GLY A 85 -11.38 13.89 -1.26
C GLY A 85 -12.04 13.41 -2.55
N ARG A 86 -12.23 12.09 -2.72
CA ARG A 86 -12.98 11.50 -3.84
C ARG A 86 -14.47 11.83 -3.78
N ALA A 87 -15.09 11.75 -2.61
CA ALA A 87 -16.49 12.13 -2.43
C ALA A 87 -16.73 13.62 -2.77
N GLU A 88 -15.88 14.51 -2.27
CA GLU A 88 -15.95 15.95 -2.58
C GLU A 88 -15.72 16.22 -4.07
N GLN A 89 -14.79 15.51 -4.72
CA GLN A 89 -14.60 15.59 -6.17
C GLN A 89 -15.85 15.15 -6.94
N ALA A 90 -16.46 14.03 -6.55
CA ALA A 90 -17.68 13.54 -7.18
C ALA A 90 -18.85 14.52 -7.01
N PHE A 91 -18.94 15.22 -5.87
CA PHE A 91 -19.89 16.32 -5.69
C PHE A 91 -19.63 17.49 -6.65
N VAL A 92 -18.37 17.91 -6.82
CA VAL A 92 -18.02 18.98 -7.77
C VAL A 92 -18.50 18.59 -9.17
N GLU A 93 -18.16 17.38 -9.60
CA GLU A 93 -18.55 16.88 -10.91
C GLU A 93 -20.06 16.75 -11.07
N LEU A 94 -20.77 16.31 -10.03
CA LEU A 94 -22.23 16.24 -10.02
C LEU A 94 -22.83 17.63 -10.27
N PHE A 95 -22.42 18.62 -9.48
CA PHE A 95 -22.95 19.98 -9.56
C PHE A 95 -22.60 20.68 -10.88
N GLU A 96 -21.41 20.41 -11.42
CA GLU A 96 -20.98 20.90 -12.73
C GLU A 96 -21.64 20.20 -13.91
N ASN A 97 -22.31 19.07 -13.71
CA ASN A 97 -22.97 18.33 -14.80
C ASN A 97 -24.50 18.32 -14.71
N LEU A 98 -25.08 18.94 -13.67
CA LEU A 98 -26.54 19.08 -13.57
C LEU A 98 -27.10 19.88 -14.76
N PRO A 99 -28.19 19.42 -15.41
CA PRO A 99 -28.77 20.11 -16.56
C PRO A 99 -29.25 21.52 -16.20
N ASN A 100 -29.81 21.69 -15.00
CA ASN A 100 -30.15 23.00 -14.46
C ASN A 100 -28.92 23.61 -13.76
N ARG A 101 -28.29 24.58 -14.43
CA ARG A 101 -27.09 25.25 -13.94
C ARG A 101 -27.33 26.08 -12.68
N ALA A 102 -28.52 26.66 -12.53
CA ALA A 102 -28.89 27.40 -11.32
C ALA A 102 -28.99 26.44 -10.13
N LEU A 103 -29.66 25.31 -10.31
CA LEU A 103 -29.74 24.25 -9.29
C LEU A 103 -28.36 23.75 -8.86
N GLY A 104 -27.48 23.45 -9.82
CA GLY A 104 -26.12 23.01 -9.52
C GLY A 104 -25.31 24.03 -8.72
N ARG A 105 -25.42 25.32 -9.04
CA ARG A 105 -24.76 26.39 -8.26
C ARG A 105 -25.33 26.51 -6.84
N THR A 106 -26.65 26.45 -6.70
CA THR A 106 -27.32 26.51 -5.38
C THR A 106 -26.92 25.33 -4.51
N LEU A 107 -26.94 24.10 -5.05
CA LEU A 107 -26.51 22.91 -4.32
C LEU A 107 -25.04 22.97 -3.93
N ARG A 108 -24.17 23.46 -4.82
CA ARG A 108 -22.75 23.68 -4.50
C ARG A 108 -22.57 24.63 -3.33
N LEU A 109 -23.30 25.74 -3.29
CA LEU A 109 -23.21 26.72 -2.19
C LEU A 109 -23.72 26.15 -0.86
N ILE A 110 -24.75 25.30 -0.89
CA ILE A 110 -25.32 24.69 0.32
C ILE A 110 -24.44 23.54 0.84
N VAL A 111 -24.05 22.62 -0.04
CA VAL A 111 -23.35 21.37 0.32
C VAL A 111 -21.85 21.59 0.52
N MET A 112 -21.24 22.45 -0.30
CA MET A 112 -19.79 22.74 -0.27
C MET A 112 -19.52 24.26 -0.34
N PRO A 113 -19.95 25.03 0.68
CA PRO A 113 -19.83 26.50 0.66
C PRO A 113 -18.38 26.98 0.50
N LEU A 114 -17.43 26.27 1.11
CA LEU A 114 -15.99 26.56 1.03
C LEU A 114 -15.27 25.72 -0.04
N GLY A 115 -16.01 24.96 -0.85
CA GLY A 115 -15.45 24.00 -1.80
C GLY A 115 -14.90 22.74 -1.15
N ARG A 116 -13.90 22.13 -1.80
CA ARG A 116 -13.24 20.91 -1.34
C ARG A 116 -12.35 21.23 -0.13
N ARG A 117 -12.51 20.49 0.95
CA ARG A 117 -11.70 20.60 2.17
C ARG A 117 -10.55 19.61 2.19
N TRP A 118 -10.78 18.40 1.67
CA TRP A 118 -9.82 17.31 1.79
C TRP A 118 -8.89 17.28 0.58
N SER A 119 -7.60 17.45 0.85
CA SER A 119 -6.55 17.21 -0.14
C SER A 119 -6.26 15.72 -0.26
N ARG A 120 -5.51 15.36 -1.31
CA ARG A 120 -4.92 14.02 -1.41
C ARG A 120 -4.10 13.69 -0.15
N PRO A 121 -4.01 12.40 0.22
CA PRO A 121 -3.10 11.97 1.27
C PRO A 121 -1.68 12.47 1.00
N GLN A 122 -0.97 12.83 2.06
CA GLN A 122 0.40 13.31 1.97
C GLN A 122 1.38 12.13 1.84
N ASP A 123 2.56 12.39 1.28
CA ASP A 123 3.56 11.36 1.00
C ASP A 123 4.19 10.77 2.26
N ASP A 124 4.14 11.50 3.37
CA ASP A 124 4.57 11.04 4.70
C ASP A 124 3.73 9.86 5.20
N LEU A 125 2.41 9.92 5.07
CA LEU A 125 1.49 8.83 5.38
C LEU A 125 1.80 7.62 4.50
N SER A 126 2.01 7.83 3.21
CA SER A 126 2.35 6.76 2.26
C SER A 126 3.66 6.07 2.65
N ARG A 127 4.68 6.85 3.02
CA ARG A 127 5.99 6.35 3.47
C ARG A 127 5.86 5.57 4.78
N ALA A 128 5.11 6.10 5.75
CA ALA A 128 4.88 5.44 7.03
C ALA A 128 4.20 4.08 6.83
N ILE A 129 3.12 4.03 6.04
CA ILE A 129 2.40 2.78 5.72
C ILE A 129 3.34 1.80 5.01
N ALA A 130 4.07 2.25 3.98
CA ALA A 130 4.99 1.39 3.24
C ALA A 130 6.07 0.80 4.15
N GLN A 131 6.63 1.60 5.07
CA GLN A 131 7.62 1.15 6.02
C GLN A 131 7.05 0.11 6.99
N SER A 132 5.83 0.32 7.52
CA SER A 132 5.17 -0.64 8.39
C SER A 132 4.87 -1.96 7.67
N VAL A 133 4.33 -1.92 6.44
CA VAL A 133 3.92 -3.14 5.71
C VAL A 133 5.13 -3.94 5.18
N SER A 134 6.25 -3.28 4.93
CA SER A 134 7.49 -3.90 4.41
C SER A 134 8.41 -4.45 5.51
N ARG A 135 8.01 -4.37 6.78
CA ARG A 135 8.77 -4.85 7.93
C ARG A 135 7.96 -5.85 8.72
N ASP A 136 8.64 -6.60 9.58
CA ASP A 136 7.98 -7.38 10.62
C ASP A 136 7.32 -6.41 11.62
N SER A 137 6.03 -6.15 11.43
CA SER A 137 5.28 -5.16 12.20
C SER A 137 3.88 -5.65 12.53
N ALA A 138 3.31 -5.12 13.62
CA ALA A 138 1.96 -5.45 14.03
C ALA A 138 0.92 -5.14 12.94
N LEU A 139 1.11 -4.04 12.19
CA LEU A 139 0.24 -3.70 11.07
C LEU A 139 0.30 -4.74 9.96
N ARG A 140 1.51 -5.18 9.58
CA ARG A 140 1.69 -6.21 8.56
C ARG A 140 0.96 -7.50 8.98
N HIS A 141 1.21 -7.98 10.20
CA HIS A 141 0.58 -9.19 10.74
C HIS A 141 -0.93 -9.11 10.69
N LYS A 142 -1.51 -7.95 11.08
CA LYS A 142 -2.96 -7.77 11.01
C LYS A 142 -3.50 -7.81 9.59
N LEU A 143 -2.78 -7.23 8.61
CA LEU A 143 -3.18 -7.26 7.20
C LEU A 143 -3.07 -8.67 6.59
N THR A 144 -2.11 -9.48 7.04
CA THR A 144 -1.91 -10.85 6.56
C THR A 144 -2.62 -11.91 7.41
N ALA A 145 -3.32 -11.54 8.48
CA ALA A 145 -3.93 -12.49 9.42
C ALA A 145 -4.93 -13.47 8.80
N ASN A 146 -5.56 -13.10 7.67
CA ASN A 146 -6.50 -13.96 6.94
C ASN A 146 -5.87 -14.65 5.72
N THR A 147 -4.54 -14.69 5.65
CA THR A 147 -3.79 -15.41 4.63
C THR A 147 -3.20 -16.69 5.21
N TRP A 148 -2.87 -17.66 4.36
CA TRP A 148 -2.09 -18.82 4.79
C TRP A 148 -0.63 -18.39 4.89
N ASP A 149 -0.15 -18.11 6.10
CA ASP A 149 1.19 -17.59 6.39
C ASP A 149 2.06 -18.56 7.22
N THR A 150 1.61 -19.80 7.36
CA THR A 150 2.30 -20.89 8.05
C THR A 150 2.91 -21.87 7.05
N ASN A 151 3.99 -22.54 7.45
CA ASN A 151 4.63 -23.60 6.67
C ASN A 151 4.27 -24.99 7.22
N ASP A 152 2.96 -25.25 7.32
CA ASP A 152 2.37 -26.47 7.91
C ASP A 152 1.75 -27.42 6.86
N GLY A 153 1.87 -27.08 5.58
CA GLY A 153 1.35 -27.86 4.46
C GLY A 153 2.42 -28.71 3.75
N PRO A 154 2.00 -29.52 2.76
CA PRO A 154 2.92 -30.34 1.95
C PRO A 154 3.72 -29.52 0.92
N GLN A 155 3.31 -28.27 0.68
CA GLN A 155 3.99 -27.34 -0.22
C GLN A 155 4.64 -26.24 0.61
N ASP A 156 5.82 -25.82 0.15
CA ASP A 156 6.52 -24.69 0.73
C ASP A 156 5.70 -23.41 0.56
N ASN A 157 5.60 -22.62 1.64
CA ASN A 157 4.83 -21.38 1.66
C ASN A 157 5.75 -20.15 1.53
N PRO A 158 5.77 -19.47 0.38
CA PRO A 158 6.64 -18.31 0.17
C PRO A 158 6.36 -17.16 1.14
N LEU A 159 5.10 -16.98 1.56
CA LEU A 159 4.74 -15.93 2.52
C LEU A 159 5.31 -16.23 3.91
N ALA A 160 5.21 -17.50 4.35
CA ALA A 160 5.78 -17.93 5.62
C ALA A 160 7.30 -17.74 5.64
N ARG A 161 7.99 -18.14 4.56
CA ARG A 161 9.44 -17.93 4.39
C ARG A 161 9.82 -16.46 4.40
N TYR A 162 9.10 -15.63 3.65
CA TYR A 162 9.35 -14.19 3.65
C TYR A 162 9.15 -13.55 5.03
N ASN A 163 8.11 -13.96 5.76
CA ASN A 163 7.88 -13.49 7.13
C ASN A 163 9.01 -13.91 8.09
N ALA A 164 9.55 -15.13 7.95
CA ALA A 164 10.71 -15.57 8.74
C ALA A 164 11.98 -14.74 8.45
N LEU A 165 12.22 -14.38 7.18
CA LEU A 165 13.30 -13.47 6.79
C LEU A 165 13.11 -12.06 7.37
N LEU A 166 11.87 -11.54 7.38
CA LEU A 166 11.56 -10.23 7.95
C LEU A 166 11.79 -10.19 9.47
N ALA A 167 11.43 -11.25 10.20
CA ALA A 167 11.63 -11.33 11.65
C ALA A 167 13.10 -11.21 12.07
N THR A 168 14.01 -11.60 11.19
CA THR A 168 15.47 -11.56 11.42
C THR A 168 16.16 -10.39 10.69
N GLN A 169 15.41 -9.52 10.02
CA GLN A 169 15.93 -8.44 9.18
C GLN A 169 16.75 -7.42 9.97
N GLU A 170 16.38 -7.09 11.22
CA GLU A 170 17.10 -6.08 12.01
C GLU A 170 18.54 -6.53 12.32
N ARG A 171 18.72 -7.80 12.71
CA ARG A 171 20.04 -8.41 12.90
C ARG A 171 20.85 -8.37 11.60
N ALA A 172 20.24 -8.79 10.49
CA ALA A 172 20.89 -8.80 9.19
C ALA A 172 21.29 -7.39 8.74
N GLU A 173 20.44 -6.37 8.92
CA GLU A 173 20.73 -5.00 8.54
C GLU A 173 21.93 -4.43 9.33
N ALA A 174 22.07 -4.78 10.61
CA ALA A 174 23.24 -4.41 11.38
C ALA A 174 24.52 -5.02 10.78
N LEU A 175 24.48 -6.29 10.40
CA LEU A 175 25.62 -7.00 9.79
C LEU A 175 25.94 -6.48 8.39
N TYR A 176 24.95 -6.28 7.51
CA TYR A 176 25.14 -5.65 6.21
C TYR A 176 25.79 -4.27 6.33
N ARG A 177 25.38 -3.45 7.31
CA ARG A 177 26.01 -2.13 7.53
C ARG A 177 27.46 -2.26 7.97
N THR A 178 27.79 -3.23 8.82
CA THR A 178 29.17 -3.49 9.25
C THR A 178 30.03 -3.94 8.07
N VAL A 179 29.58 -4.96 7.34
CA VAL A 179 30.28 -5.52 6.17
C VAL A 179 30.41 -4.49 5.06
N GLY A 180 29.34 -3.76 4.73
CA GLY A 180 29.36 -2.73 3.69
C GLY A 180 30.28 -1.55 4.02
N LYS A 181 30.39 -1.17 5.31
CA LYS A 181 31.38 -0.16 5.75
C LYS A 181 32.81 -0.68 5.60
N ALA A 182 33.07 -1.93 5.94
CA ALA A 182 34.38 -2.54 5.77
C ALA A 182 34.78 -2.62 4.29
N HIS A 183 33.84 -3.01 3.41
CA HIS A 183 34.03 -3.01 1.96
C HIS A 183 34.39 -1.61 1.44
N ALA A 184 33.62 -0.59 1.84
CA ALA A 184 33.86 0.79 1.41
C ALA A 184 35.22 1.34 1.87
N LYS A 185 35.77 0.82 2.96
CA LYS A 185 37.11 1.18 3.47
C LYS A 185 38.25 0.35 2.87
N GLY A 186 37.94 -0.69 2.09
CA GLY A 186 38.94 -1.63 1.57
C GLY A 186 39.48 -2.59 2.64
N GLU A 187 38.76 -2.80 3.74
CA GLU A 187 39.13 -3.78 4.79
C GLU A 187 38.83 -5.22 4.35
N ILE A 188 38.01 -5.41 3.32
CA ILE A 188 37.74 -6.69 2.65
C ILE A 188 38.02 -6.59 1.13
N PRO A 189 38.33 -7.70 0.44
CA PRO A 189 38.70 -7.69 -0.98
C PRO A 189 37.63 -7.05 -1.87
N ALA A 190 38.06 -6.21 -2.81
CA ALA A 190 37.16 -5.53 -3.75
C ALA A 190 36.50 -6.50 -4.75
N GLU A 191 37.09 -7.68 -4.92
CA GLU A 191 36.58 -8.77 -5.75
C GLU A 191 35.39 -9.51 -5.10
N ALA A 192 35.13 -9.28 -3.81
CA ALA A 192 33.95 -9.80 -3.12
C ALA A 192 32.71 -8.97 -3.50
N LEU A 193 32.17 -9.23 -4.69
CA LEU A 193 31.04 -8.48 -5.26
C LEU A 193 29.69 -8.97 -4.75
N HIS A 194 29.59 -10.26 -4.39
CA HIS A 194 28.34 -10.86 -3.92
C HIS A 194 28.23 -10.84 -2.38
N PRO A 195 27.02 -10.71 -1.81
CA PRO A 195 26.81 -10.70 -0.36
C PRO A 195 27.47 -11.89 0.35
N GLU A 196 27.35 -13.09 -0.20
CA GLU A 196 27.98 -14.31 0.34
C GLU A 196 29.50 -14.19 0.44
N GLN A 197 30.15 -13.67 -0.61
CA GLN A 197 31.61 -13.46 -0.64
C GLN A 197 32.04 -12.40 0.37
N GLN A 198 31.25 -11.35 0.53
CA GLN A 198 31.53 -10.28 1.49
C GLN A 198 31.42 -10.76 2.94
N VAL A 199 30.46 -11.65 3.22
CA VAL A 199 30.31 -12.28 4.55
C VAL A 199 31.53 -13.13 4.87
N GLU A 200 32.00 -13.98 3.95
CA GLU A 200 33.22 -14.79 4.16
C GLU A 200 34.46 -13.92 4.37
N ALA A 201 34.63 -12.89 3.55
CA ALA A 201 35.76 -11.98 3.68
C ALA A 201 35.73 -11.21 5.02
N ALA A 202 34.55 -10.78 5.46
CA ALA A 202 34.39 -10.10 6.73
C ALA A 202 34.68 -11.03 7.93
N PHE A 203 34.28 -12.29 7.84
CA PHE A 203 34.62 -13.29 8.85
C PHE A 203 36.13 -13.57 8.89
N ALA A 204 36.77 -13.77 7.72
CA ALA A 204 38.21 -13.99 7.64
C ALA A 204 39.03 -12.79 8.16
N ALA A 205 38.52 -11.57 7.99
CA ALA A 205 39.10 -10.35 8.55
C ALA A 205 38.80 -10.14 10.05
N GLY A 206 38.00 -11.00 10.69
CA GLY A 206 37.62 -10.90 12.09
C GLY A 206 36.65 -9.76 12.41
N LEU A 207 35.93 -9.24 11.41
CA LEU A 207 34.99 -8.11 11.55
C LEU A 207 33.61 -8.55 12.06
N ILE A 208 33.27 -9.82 11.88
CA ILE A 208 32.04 -10.45 12.38
C ILE A 208 32.38 -11.78 13.04
N SER A 209 31.52 -12.23 13.97
CA SER A 209 31.71 -13.51 14.67
C SER A 209 31.38 -14.71 13.78
N GLU A 210 31.81 -15.92 14.18
CA GLU A 210 31.42 -17.17 13.51
C GLU A 210 29.91 -17.40 13.56
N GLU A 211 29.26 -17.01 14.65
CA GLU A 211 27.81 -17.06 14.81
C GLU A 211 27.11 -16.16 13.79
N ASP A 212 27.57 -14.93 13.65
CA ASP A 212 27.01 -13.96 12.69
C ASP A 212 27.26 -14.36 11.25
N ALA A 213 28.45 -14.90 10.95
CA ALA A 213 28.76 -15.43 9.63
C ALA A 213 27.84 -16.61 9.28
N THR A 214 27.62 -17.53 10.22
CA THR A 214 26.71 -18.68 10.03
C THR A 214 25.27 -18.23 9.81
N PHE A 215 24.79 -17.27 10.61
CA PHE A 215 23.48 -16.66 10.44
C PHE A 215 23.34 -16.02 9.05
N MET A 216 24.32 -15.22 8.62
CA MET A 216 24.28 -14.57 7.31
C MET A 216 24.35 -15.56 6.16
N ARG A 217 25.15 -16.63 6.22
CA ARG A 217 25.17 -17.68 5.19
C ARG A 217 23.79 -18.31 4.98
N GLN A 218 23.14 -18.71 6.07
CA GLN A 218 21.80 -19.31 6.01
C GLN A 218 20.80 -18.32 5.41
N ARG A 219 20.84 -17.07 5.87
CA ARG A 219 19.99 -15.99 5.36
C ARG A 219 20.21 -15.73 3.88
N GLU A 220 21.45 -15.54 3.43
CA GLU A 220 21.75 -15.25 2.01
C GLU A 220 21.28 -16.38 1.12
N ALA A 221 21.48 -17.64 1.53
CA ALA A 221 20.99 -18.79 0.78
C ALA A 221 19.46 -18.76 0.64
N GLU A 222 18.73 -18.46 1.72
CA GLU A 222 17.27 -18.33 1.69
C GLU A 222 16.79 -17.14 0.84
N VAL A 223 17.47 -15.98 0.94
CA VAL A 223 17.18 -14.79 0.15
C VAL A 223 17.41 -15.06 -1.33
N LEU A 224 18.55 -15.67 -1.68
CA LEU A 224 18.89 -16.00 -3.05
C LEU A 224 17.88 -16.99 -3.64
N ASP A 225 17.52 -18.05 -2.92
CA ASP A 225 16.49 -18.99 -3.37
C ASP A 225 15.16 -18.29 -3.64
N MET A 226 14.74 -17.37 -2.76
CA MET A 226 13.47 -16.66 -2.91
C MET A 226 13.48 -15.60 -4.03
N LEU A 227 14.66 -15.05 -4.35
CA LEU A 227 14.86 -14.12 -5.46
C LEU A 227 15.04 -14.83 -6.80
N THR A 228 15.48 -16.09 -6.78
CA THR A 228 15.74 -16.86 -7.98
C THR A 228 14.41 -17.14 -8.68
N VAL A 229 14.32 -16.67 -9.92
CA VAL A 229 13.23 -16.99 -10.84
C VAL A 229 13.70 -18.06 -11.81
N ASP A 230 12.77 -18.73 -12.48
CA ASP A 230 13.10 -19.69 -13.53
C ASP A 230 14.07 -19.05 -14.54
N ASP A 231 15.29 -19.58 -14.60
CA ASP A 231 16.25 -19.22 -15.63
C ASP A 231 15.96 -20.08 -16.87
N PHE A 232 15.76 -19.39 -17.99
CA PHE A 232 15.51 -20.04 -19.26
C PHE A 232 16.74 -19.88 -20.12
N GLU A 233 17.16 -20.97 -20.78
CA GLU A 233 18.24 -20.87 -21.76
C GLU A 233 17.94 -19.77 -22.79
N TYR A 234 18.98 -19.10 -23.28
CA TYR A 234 18.87 -17.99 -24.21
C TYR A 234 17.96 -18.28 -25.43
N ASP A 235 17.85 -19.54 -25.86
CA ASP A 235 17.00 -19.95 -26.99
C ASP A 235 15.69 -20.66 -26.62
N ALA A 236 15.34 -20.71 -25.32
CA ALA A 236 14.22 -21.50 -24.80
C ALA A 236 12.87 -21.17 -25.45
N PHE A 237 12.65 -19.91 -25.81
CA PHE A 237 11.40 -19.43 -26.43
C PHE A 237 11.54 -19.10 -27.91
N VAL A 238 12.68 -19.40 -28.53
CA VAL A 238 12.91 -19.08 -29.94
C VAL A 238 12.21 -20.11 -30.82
N THR A 239 11.27 -19.63 -31.64
CA THR A 239 10.47 -20.49 -32.53
C THR A 239 11.28 -21.10 -33.67
N ASP A 240 12.36 -20.42 -34.09
CA ASP A 240 13.29 -20.87 -35.13
C ASP A 240 14.73 -20.81 -34.61
N LYS A 241 15.21 -21.93 -34.06
CA LYS A 241 16.53 -22.03 -33.43
C LYS A 241 17.70 -21.75 -34.40
N SER A 242 17.46 -21.78 -35.72
CA SER A 242 18.50 -21.51 -36.73
C SER A 242 18.95 -20.05 -36.77
N LYS A 243 18.17 -19.12 -36.20
CA LYS A 243 18.44 -17.67 -36.19
C LYS A 243 19.02 -17.16 -34.87
N VAL A 244 19.33 -18.06 -33.94
CA VAL A 244 19.86 -17.71 -32.63
C VAL A 244 21.31 -17.27 -32.77
N LEU A 245 21.59 -16.01 -32.48
CA LEU A 245 22.94 -15.46 -32.47
C LEU A 245 23.63 -15.86 -31.16
N ARG A 246 24.59 -16.79 -31.22
CA ARG A 246 25.44 -17.14 -30.07
C ARG A 246 26.77 -16.38 -30.16
N HIS A 247 26.89 -15.30 -29.39
CA HIS A 247 28.18 -14.63 -29.20
C HIS A 247 29.08 -15.52 -28.33
N HIS A 248 30.12 -16.08 -28.93
CA HIS A 248 31.15 -16.79 -28.19
C HIS A 248 32.17 -15.76 -27.71
N PRO A 249 32.37 -15.57 -26.40
CA PRO A 249 33.47 -14.76 -25.91
C PRO A 249 34.79 -15.47 -26.26
N ALA A 250 35.68 -14.73 -26.93
CA ALA A 250 37.02 -15.17 -27.30
C ALA A 250 37.99 -15.13 -26.10
#